data_AF-A0A136NB14-F1
#
_entry.id   AF-A0A136NB14-F1
#
_cell.length_a   1.000
_cell.length_b   1.000
_cell.length_c   1.000
_cell.angle_alpha   90.00
_cell.angle_beta   90.00
_cell.angle_gamma   90.00
#
_symmetry.space_group_name_H-M   'P 1'
#
loop_
_entity.id
_entity.type
_entity.pdbx_description
1 polymer ?
#
loop_
_entity_poly.entity_id
_entity_poly.type
_entity_poly.pdbx_seq_one_letter_code
_entity_poly.pdbx_strand_id
1 'polypeptide(L)'
;NYSKWWPHEVKSELEYLDPAIIGTRINVQNGPLVKWKSVVTGFKTNRLLAIDYVEGAWTGKTAWRFEEINGGTKLTMEIDISCNRLWLKAVSKVMNLSRMHSKQIKLIFSRLDKYLAENFSEYEQQHNHGGISVSYIDYLTLAVKDVNVSEKFYRDVFRVENISNGKAETSNNSEALLKFGSQKLRLLSTDKASPIDKDEVIFRMALNTPLDKVKSILLEKGIEILPGPFTNKAVNANNDIFFIKDPDGYLIALMQKN
;
A
#
# COMPACT_ATOMS: atom_id res chain seq x y z
N ASN A 1 15.97 -6.70 -1.29
CA ASN A 1 16.63 -7.87 -0.68
C ASN A 1 17.53 -7.37 0.45
N TYR A 2 17.16 -7.64 1.71
CA TYR A 2 17.83 -7.09 2.91
C TYR A 2 19.28 -7.59 3.08
N SER A 3 19.55 -8.83 2.67
CA SER A 3 20.87 -9.45 2.79
C SER A 3 21.97 -8.80 1.96
N LYS A 4 21.61 -7.93 1.00
CA LYS A 4 22.55 -7.25 0.10
C LYS A 4 23.21 -6.01 0.71
N TRP A 5 22.59 -5.38 1.70
CA TRP A 5 23.08 -4.12 2.27
C TRP A 5 23.10 -4.12 3.80
N TRP A 6 22.32 -5.00 4.43
CA TRP A 6 22.36 -5.16 5.88
C TRP A 6 23.66 -5.83 6.34
N PRO A 7 24.25 -5.44 7.48
CA PRO A 7 25.45 -6.10 8.02
C PRO A 7 25.25 -7.60 8.23
N HIS A 8 26.14 -8.42 7.64
CA HIS A 8 26.12 -9.87 7.74
C HIS A 8 26.29 -10.38 9.18
N GLU A 9 26.90 -9.57 10.05
CA GLU A 9 27.08 -9.86 11.47
C GLU A 9 25.76 -9.83 12.24
N VAL A 10 24.75 -9.14 11.71
CA VAL A 10 23.42 -9.02 12.28
C VAL A 10 22.47 -9.97 11.55
N LYS A 11 22.04 -11.01 12.25
CA LYS A 11 21.08 -12.00 11.77
C LYS A 11 19.71 -11.71 12.34
N SER A 12 18.69 -11.84 11.51
CA SER A 12 17.29 -11.68 11.89
C SER A 12 16.52 -12.92 11.47
N GLU A 13 15.75 -13.49 12.39
CA GLU A 13 14.92 -14.66 12.16
C GLU A 13 13.49 -14.34 12.59
N LEU A 14 12.54 -14.65 11.71
CA LEU A 14 11.13 -14.46 11.97
C LEU A 14 10.64 -15.55 12.92
N GLU A 15 10.24 -15.18 14.13
CA GLU A 15 9.66 -16.12 15.10
C GLU A 15 8.17 -16.30 14.84
N TYR A 16 7.47 -15.20 14.60
CA TYR A 16 6.03 -15.18 14.37
C TYR A 16 5.67 -13.98 13.49
N LEU A 17 4.90 -14.22 12.42
CA LEU A 17 4.35 -13.16 11.57
C LEU A 17 2.88 -12.95 11.90
N ASP A 18 2.55 -11.75 12.38
CA ASP A 18 1.16 -11.37 12.57
C ASP A 18 0.58 -10.87 11.23
N PRO A 19 -0.61 -11.33 10.80
CA PRO A 19 -1.24 -10.85 9.57
C PRO A 19 -1.48 -9.32 9.55
N ALA A 20 -1.69 -8.70 10.71
CA ALA A 20 -1.82 -7.25 10.84
C ALA A 20 -0.47 -6.53 10.94
N ILE A 21 0.65 -7.26 10.82
CA ILE A 21 2.04 -6.82 11.00
C ILE A 21 2.37 -6.45 12.44
N ILE A 22 1.51 -5.67 13.11
CA ILE A 22 1.61 -5.36 14.54
C ILE A 22 1.49 -6.66 15.34
N GLY A 23 2.45 -6.92 16.23
CA GLY A 23 2.56 -8.18 16.97
C GLY A 23 3.56 -9.18 16.37
N THR A 24 4.07 -8.93 15.15
CA THR A 24 5.14 -9.72 14.53
C THR A 24 6.36 -9.76 15.44
N ARG A 25 6.92 -10.96 15.67
CA ARG A 25 8.07 -11.20 16.54
C ARG A 25 9.28 -11.63 15.74
N ILE A 26 10.40 -10.98 16.02
CA ILE A 26 11.66 -11.16 15.30
C ILE A 26 12.76 -11.40 16.31
N ASN A 27 13.45 -12.52 16.17
CA ASN A 27 14.69 -12.80 16.87
C ASN A 27 15.84 -12.13 16.14
N VAL A 28 16.64 -11.34 16.85
CA VAL A 28 17.79 -10.65 16.28
C VAL A 28 19.05 -11.03 17.04
N GLN A 29 20.13 -11.24 16.30
CA GLN A 29 21.41 -11.66 16.82
C GLN A 29 22.53 -10.82 16.19
N ASN A 30 23.45 -10.31 17.00
CA ASN A 30 24.66 -9.63 16.56
C ASN A 30 25.89 -10.37 17.12
N GLY A 31 26.52 -11.21 16.29
CA GLY A 31 27.56 -12.13 16.74
C GLY A 31 27.03 -13.21 17.73
N PRO A 32 27.91 -14.01 18.36
CA PRO A 32 27.49 -15.19 19.14
C PRO A 32 26.84 -14.86 20.49
N LEU A 33 27.16 -13.71 21.09
CA LEU A 33 26.85 -13.40 22.50
C LEU A 33 25.73 -12.35 22.69
N VAL A 34 25.31 -11.66 21.63
CA VAL A 34 24.31 -10.59 21.71
C VAL A 34 23.07 -11.02 20.93
N LYS A 35 22.00 -11.36 21.65
CA LYS A 35 20.70 -11.77 21.10
C LYS A 35 19.58 -10.99 21.79
N TRP A 36 18.57 -10.60 21.04
CA TRP A 36 17.37 -9.95 21.58
C TRP A 36 16.14 -10.28 20.75
N LYS A 37 14.97 -10.16 21.39
CA LYS A 37 13.67 -10.30 20.74
C LYS A 37 13.05 -8.94 20.51
N SER A 38 12.47 -8.79 19.34
CA SER A 38 11.82 -7.57 18.88
C SER A 38 10.37 -7.86 18.54
N VAL A 39 9.47 -6.92 18.83
CA VAL A 39 8.05 -6.98 18.49
C VAL A 39 7.68 -5.73 17.71
N VAL A 40 6.99 -5.88 16.59
CA VAL A 40 6.44 -4.74 15.86
C VAL A 40 5.27 -4.16 16.64
N THR A 41 5.40 -2.92 17.11
CA THR A 41 4.41 -2.24 17.96
C THR A 41 3.62 -1.16 17.23
N GLY A 42 4.06 -0.76 16.05
CA GLY A 42 3.31 0.16 15.19
C GLY A 42 3.74 0.03 13.74
N PHE A 43 2.78 0.12 12.84
CA PHE A 43 3.04 0.06 11.40
C PHE A 43 2.08 0.98 10.64
N LYS A 44 2.62 1.77 9.72
CA LYS A 44 1.86 2.52 8.73
C LYS A 44 2.63 2.51 7.42
N THR A 45 2.03 1.95 6.38
CA THR A 45 2.63 1.84 5.05
C THR A 45 3.24 3.17 4.61
N ASN A 46 4.51 3.11 4.18
CA ASN A 46 5.31 4.25 3.72
C ASN A 46 5.45 5.42 4.73
N ARG A 47 5.18 5.19 6.03
CA ARG A 47 5.29 6.25 7.05
C ARG A 47 5.97 5.82 8.33
N LEU A 48 5.67 4.63 8.86
CA LEU A 48 6.14 4.22 10.19
C LEU A 48 6.34 2.70 10.29
N LEU A 49 7.45 2.32 10.93
CA LEU A 49 7.67 1.01 11.52
C LEU A 49 8.24 1.19 12.93
N ALA A 50 7.42 0.97 13.95
CA ALA A 50 7.81 1.00 15.36
C ALA A 50 8.02 -0.43 15.88
N ILE A 51 9.11 -0.64 16.61
CA ILE A 51 9.59 -1.93 17.08
C ILE A 51 10.07 -1.78 18.53
N ASP A 52 9.55 -2.60 19.42
CA ASP A 52 9.98 -2.68 20.80
C ASP A 52 10.91 -3.88 20.98
N TYR A 53 12.05 -3.67 21.65
CA TYR A 53 12.95 -4.74 22.09
C TYR A 53 12.46 -5.22 23.45
N VAL A 54 11.92 -6.43 23.49
CA VAL A 54 11.16 -6.93 24.65
C VAL A 54 11.95 -7.92 25.51
N GLU A 55 12.99 -8.56 24.96
CA GLU A 55 13.76 -9.59 25.66
C GLU A 55 15.22 -9.62 25.18
N GLY A 56 16.15 -10.01 26.06
CA GLY A 56 17.54 -10.31 25.69
C GLY A 56 18.54 -9.20 26.05
N ALA A 57 19.54 -8.99 25.18
CA ALA A 57 20.65 -8.07 25.44
C ALA A 57 20.22 -6.59 25.50
N TRP A 58 19.17 -6.25 24.74
CA TRP A 58 18.63 -4.90 24.64
C TRP A 58 17.15 -4.89 24.99
N THR A 59 16.71 -3.83 25.65
CA THR A 59 15.29 -3.56 25.92
C THR A 59 15.00 -2.08 25.67
N GLY A 60 13.89 -1.75 25.03
CA GLY A 60 13.55 -0.38 24.70
C GLY A 60 12.76 -0.27 23.41
N LYS A 61 12.76 0.91 22.80
CA LYS A 61 11.93 1.23 21.64
C LYS A 61 12.77 1.73 20.48
N THR A 62 12.32 1.39 19.28
CA THR A 62 12.87 1.90 18.03
C THR A 62 11.74 2.28 17.08
N ALA A 63 11.94 3.32 16.29
CA ALA A 63 10.99 3.71 15.26
C ALA A 63 11.73 4.14 14.00
N TRP A 64 11.28 3.61 12.86
CA TRP A 64 11.69 4.05 11.53
C TRP A 64 10.57 4.89 10.95
N ARG A 65 10.89 6.13 10.58
CA ARG A 65 9.96 7.09 9.99
C ARG A 65 10.38 7.41 8.57
N PHE A 66 9.39 7.48 7.70
CA PHE A 66 9.54 7.79 6.28
C PHE A 66 8.79 9.08 6.00
N GLU A 67 9.50 10.10 5.53
CA GLU A 67 8.96 11.42 5.20
C GLU A 67 9.27 11.72 3.74
N GLU A 68 8.26 12.14 2.97
CA GLU A 68 8.50 12.63 1.61
C GLU A 68 9.15 14.01 1.65
N ILE A 69 10.26 14.18 0.93
CA ILE A 69 10.98 15.45 0.83
C ILE A 69 11.44 15.68 -0.62
N ASN A 70 10.99 16.75 -1.27
CA ASN A 70 11.48 17.19 -2.59
C ASN A 70 11.64 16.05 -3.62
N GLY A 71 10.65 15.17 -3.77
CA GLY A 71 10.71 14.04 -4.70
C GLY A 71 11.56 12.85 -4.24
N GLY A 72 12.10 12.90 -3.02
CA GLY A 72 12.83 11.82 -2.36
C GLY A 72 12.18 11.40 -1.03
N THR A 73 12.82 10.46 -0.33
CA THR A 73 12.37 10.00 0.99
C THR A 73 13.45 10.24 2.03
N LYS A 74 13.10 10.93 3.11
CA LYS A 74 13.89 11.04 4.32
C LYS A 74 13.54 9.87 5.24
N LEU A 75 14.54 9.05 5.52
CA LEU A 75 14.46 7.95 6.48
C LEU A 75 15.07 8.40 7.81
N THR A 76 14.27 8.37 8.88
CA THR A 76 14.74 8.68 10.24
C THR A 76 14.60 7.44 11.11
N MET A 77 15.66 7.07 11.83
CA MET A 77 15.61 6.02 12.84
C MET A 77 15.77 6.64 14.23
N GLU A 78 14.73 6.53 15.04
CA GLU A 78 14.74 6.87 16.47
C GLU A 78 15.02 5.60 17.27
N ILE A 79 15.90 5.71 18.25
CA ILE A 79 16.24 4.58 19.13
C ILE A 79 16.39 5.05 20.57
N ASP A 80 15.68 4.37 21.45
CA ASP A 80 15.75 4.53 22.89
C ASP A 80 15.86 3.14 23.52
N ILE A 81 17.10 2.66 23.67
CA ILE A 81 17.39 1.32 24.20
C ILE A 81 18.27 1.38 25.43
N SER A 82 18.00 0.45 26.34
CA SER A 82 18.76 0.19 27.54
C SER A 82 19.36 -1.21 27.48
N CYS A 83 20.50 -1.37 28.14
CA CYS A 83 21.15 -2.67 28.23
C CYS A 83 20.60 -3.46 29.43
N ASN A 84 20.08 -4.66 29.20
CA ASN A 84 19.39 -5.42 30.24
C ASN A 84 20.31 -6.38 31.02
N ARG A 85 21.54 -6.66 30.53
CA ARG A 85 22.47 -7.58 31.21
C ARG A 85 23.54 -6.86 32.04
N LEU A 86 23.72 -7.29 33.30
CA LEU A 86 24.69 -6.73 34.25
C LEU A 86 26.13 -6.71 33.72
N TRP A 87 26.58 -7.75 33.02
CA TRP A 87 27.93 -7.79 32.45
C TRP A 87 28.08 -6.83 31.26
N LEU A 88 27.04 -6.63 30.44
CA LEU A 88 27.07 -5.63 29.37
C LEU A 88 27.02 -4.20 29.94
N LYS A 89 26.36 -3.97 31.09
CA LYS A 89 26.45 -2.71 31.86
C LYS A 89 27.85 -2.46 32.44
N ALA A 90 28.61 -3.51 32.74
CA ALA A 90 30.01 -3.39 33.15
C ALA A 90 30.92 -3.05 31.95
N VAL A 91 30.70 -3.70 30.81
CA VAL A 91 31.43 -3.43 29.56
C VAL A 91 31.07 -2.05 28.98
N SER A 92 29.84 -1.56 29.18
CA SER A 92 29.41 -0.23 28.72
C SER A 92 30.09 0.95 29.42
N LYS A 93 30.72 0.71 30.59
CA LYS A 93 31.54 1.73 31.27
C LYS A 93 32.91 1.91 30.61
N VAL A 94 33.40 0.88 29.93
CA VAL A 94 34.69 0.88 29.21
C VAL A 94 34.49 1.13 27.72
N MET A 95 33.34 0.71 27.17
CA MET A 95 32.95 0.88 25.77
C MET A 95 31.82 1.88 25.67
N ASN A 96 32.05 3.01 25.00
CA ASN A 96 31.04 4.05 24.79
C ASN A 96 29.95 3.52 23.83
N LEU A 97 28.99 2.76 24.37
CA LEU A 97 27.95 2.04 23.63
C LEU A 97 27.17 2.96 22.68
N SER A 98 26.85 4.18 23.12
CA SER A 98 26.20 5.18 22.27
C SER A 98 27.04 5.52 21.04
N ARG A 99 28.35 5.70 21.21
CA ARG A 99 29.29 5.97 20.10
C ARG A 99 29.43 4.77 19.16
N MET A 100 29.44 3.55 19.69
CA MET A 100 29.50 2.33 18.87
C MET A 100 28.21 2.12 18.07
N HIS A 101 27.06 2.31 18.73
CA HIS A 101 25.76 2.23 18.10
C HIS A 101 25.63 3.29 16.99
N SER A 102 26.03 4.53 17.25
CA SER A 102 26.06 5.59 16.24
C SER A 102 26.92 5.23 15.02
N LYS A 103 28.09 4.61 15.24
CA LYS A 103 28.94 4.11 14.14
C LYS A 103 28.26 2.99 13.35
N GLN A 104 27.65 2.01 14.02
CA GLN A 104 26.93 0.90 13.37
C GLN A 104 25.74 1.40 12.54
N ILE A 105 24.93 2.32 13.09
CA ILE A 105 23.80 2.90 12.37
C ILE A 105 24.27 3.71 11.17
N LYS A 106 25.30 4.55 11.30
CA LYS A 106 25.87 5.27 10.16
C LYS A 106 26.35 4.33 9.05
N LEU A 107 26.95 3.21 9.41
CA LEU A 107 27.36 2.18 8.45
C LEU A 107 26.15 1.55 7.75
N ILE A 108 25.08 1.23 8.49
CA ILE A 108 23.83 0.69 7.92
C ILE A 108 23.23 1.69 6.93
N PHE A 109 23.09 2.96 7.32
CA PHE A 109 22.54 3.99 6.45
C PHE A 109 23.43 4.23 5.22
N SER A 110 24.76 4.24 5.36
CA SER A 110 25.68 4.37 4.23
C SER A 110 25.62 3.18 3.26
N ARG A 111 25.50 1.95 3.77
CA ARG A 111 25.31 0.75 2.93
C ARG A 111 23.98 0.76 2.23
N LEU A 112 22.91 1.18 2.93
CA LEU A 112 21.59 1.34 2.34
C LEU A 112 21.62 2.40 1.23
N ASP A 113 22.21 3.56 1.49
CA ASP A 113 22.33 4.67 0.53
C ASP A 113 23.10 4.23 -0.72
N LYS A 114 24.26 3.57 -0.54
CA LYS A 114 25.04 3.00 -1.64
C LYS A 114 24.25 1.95 -2.42
N TYR A 115 23.61 1.00 -1.72
CA TYR A 115 22.80 -0.03 -2.35
C TYR A 115 21.65 0.57 -3.15
N LEU A 116 20.95 1.56 -2.57
CA LEU A 116 19.90 2.28 -3.27
C LEU A 116 20.49 3.00 -4.48
N ALA A 117 21.56 3.78 -4.38
CA ALA A 117 22.17 4.46 -5.52
C ALA A 117 22.58 3.51 -6.67
N GLU A 118 23.21 2.37 -6.36
CA GLU A 118 23.62 1.36 -7.34
C GLU A 118 22.43 0.61 -7.94
N ASN A 119 21.40 0.31 -7.16
CA ASN A 119 20.24 -0.46 -7.62
C ASN A 119 19.14 0.45 -8.20
N PHE A 120 19.12 1.75 -7.90
CA PHE A 120 18.28 2.74 -8.57
C PHE A 120 18.87 3.10 -9.93
N SER A 121 20.20 3.17 -10.06
CA SER A 121 20.84 3.31 -11.36
C SER A 121 20.66 2.05 -12.22
N GLU A 122 20.71 0.85 -11.64
CA GLU A 122 20.25 -0.38 -12.34
C GLU A 122 18.75 -0.35 -12.66
N TYR A 123 17.90 0.24 -11.82
CA TYR A 123 16.46 0.41 -12.11
C TYR A 123 16.24 1.36 -13.29
N GLU A 124 16.93 2.51 -13.33
CA GLU A 124 16.91 3.43 -14.48
C GLU A 124 17.51 2.79 -15.74
N GLN A 125 18.58 2.00 -15.63
CA GLN A 125 19.23 1.33 -16.76
C GLN A 125 18.44 0.12 -17.28
N GLN A 126 17.78 -0.67 -16.41
CA GLN A 126 16.87 -1.76 -16.82
C GLN A 126 15.65 -1.25 -17.58
N HIS A 127 15.22 -0.01 -17.34
CA HIS A 127 14.14 0.64 -18.11
C HIS A 127 14.62 1.22 -19.45
N ASN A 128 15.91 1.12 -19.76
CA ASN A 128 16.50 1.59 -21.02
C ASN A 128 16.92 0.46 -21.97
N HIS A 129 16.61 -0.81 -21.66
CA HIS A 129 16.87 -1.95 -22.56
C HIS A 129 15.55 -2.69 -22.87
N GLY A 130 14.84 -2.23 -23.90
CA GLY A 130 13.83 -3.01 -24.64
C GLY A 130 12.37 -2.96 -24.16
N GLY A 131 12.01 -2.07 -23.23
CA GLY A 131 10.62 -1.88 -22.78
C GLY A 131 9.96 -0.63 -23.36
N ILE A 132 8.62 -0.61 -23.39
CA ILE A 132 7.85 0.60 -23.70
C ILE A 132 7.67 1.38 -22.40
N SER A 133 8.22 2.59 -22.33
CA SER A 133 7.92 3.54 -21.26
C SER A 133 6.53 4.12 -21.48
N VAL A 134 5.63 3.93 -20.50
CA VAL A 134 4.25 4.44 -20.53
C VAL A 134 4.15 5.63 -19.58
N SER A 135 3.82 6.82 -20.10
CA SER A 135 3.72 8.03 -19.28
C SER A 135 2.55 7.96 -18.28
N TYR A 136 1.38 7.50 -18.73
CA TYR A 136 0.19 7.26 -17.91
C TYR A 136 -0.83 6.43 -18.70
N ILE A 137 -1.82 5.85 -18.01
CA ILE A 137 -3.00 5.25 -18.63
C ILE A 137 -4.00 6.38 -18.91
N ASP A 138 -4.30 6.67 -20.17
CA ASP A 138 -5.23 7.77 -20.53
C ASP A 138 -6.67 7.45 -20.12
N TYR A 139 -7.16 6.26 -20.48
CA TYR A 139 -8.47 5.76 -20.06
C TYR A 139 -8.54 4.24 -20.08
N LEU A 140 -9.53 3.70 -19.36
CA LEU A 140 -9.98 2.32 -19.50
C LEU A 140 -11.31 2.29 -20.25
N THR A 141 -11.60 1.22 -20.98
CA THR A 141 -12.89 1.05 -21.68
C THR A 141 -13.75 0.02 -20.97
N LEU A 142 -14.99 0.37 -20.65
CA LEU A 142 -16.01 -0.53 -20.13
C LEU A 142 -17.06 -0.79 -21.21
N ALA A 143 -17.21 -2.07 -21.56
CA ALA A 143 -18.29 -2.54 -22.42
C ALA A 143 -19.61 -2.54 -21.64
N VAL A 144 -20.61 -1.80 -22.10
CA VAL A 144 -21.91 -1.66 -21.42
C VAL A 144 -23.04 -1.99 -22.40
N LYS A 145 -24.20 -2.44 -21.89
CA LYS A 145 -25.38 -2.66 -22.75
C LYS A 145 -26.00 -1.35 -23.23
N ASP A 146 -26.02 -0.34 -22.36
CA ASP A 146 -26.59 0.96 -22.65
C ASP A 146 -25.73 2.05 -21.99
N VAL A 147 -25.13 2.91 -22.81
CA VAL A 147 -24.25 3.98 -22.34
C VAL A 147 -25.00 5.01 -21.50
N ASN A 148 -26.25 5.32 -21.83
CA ASN A 148 -27.02 6.33 -21.09
C ASN A 148 -27.38 5.84 -19.68
N VAL A 149 -27.70 4.54 -19.55
CA VAL A 149 -27.99 3.92 -18.25
C VAL A 149 -26.74 3.92 -17.38
N SER A 150 -25.61 3.49 -17.93
CA SER A 150 -24.35 3.41 -17.19
C SER A 150 -23.80 4.82 -16.89
N GLU A 151 -23.85 5.76 -17.83
CA GLU A 151 -23.50 7.16 -17.57
C GLU A 151 -24.34 7.75 -16.44
N LYS A 152 -25.66 7.58 -16.48
CA LYS A 152 -26.55 8.07 -15.44
C LYS A 152 -26.19 7.46 -14.09
N PHE A 153 -25.92 6.16 -14.02
CA PHE A 153 -25.47 5.51 -12.80
C PHE A 153 -24.19 6.16 -12.26
N TYR A 154 -23.13 6.23 -13.06
CA TYR A 154 -21.85 6.78 -12.60
C TYR A 154 -21.97 8.26 -12.19
N ARG A 155 -22.71 9.06 -12.96
CA ARG A 155 -22.98 10.47 -12.63
C ARG A 155 -23.77 10.62 -11.33
N ASP A 156 -24.85 9.87 -11.16
CA ASP A 156 -25.75 10.06 -10.03
C ASP A 156 -25.18 9.47 -8.72
N VAL A 157 -24.36 8.42 -8.81
CA VAL A 157 -23.75 7.74 -7.66
C VAL A 157 -22.41 8.37 -7.30
N PHE A 158 -21.53 8.58 -8.27
CA PHE A 158 -20.14 9.03 -8.03
C PHE A 158 -19.90 10.49 -8.39
N ARG A 159 -20.92 11.22 -8.89
CA ARG A 159 -20.81 12.63 -9.30
C ARG A 159 -19.69 12.86 -10.32
N VAL A 160 -19.48 11.89 -11.21
CA VAL A 160 -18.50 12.03 -12.29
C VAL A 160 -19.03 12.93 -13.39
N GLU A 161 -18.12 13.68 -13.99
CA GLU A 161 -18.40 14.58 -15.10
C GLU A 161 -18.29 13.81 -16.43
N ASN A 162 -19.28 13.98 -17.31
CA ASN A 162 -19.17 13.55 -18.70
C ASN A 162 -18.38 14.62 -19.48
N ILE A 163 -17.26 14.21 -20.06
CA ILE A 163 -16.33 15.07 -20.81
C ILE A 163 -16.26 14.71 -22.30
N SER A 164 -17.29 14.03 -22.82
CA SER A 164 -17.41 13.74 -24.24
C SER A 164 -17.43 15.04 -25.05
N ASN A 165 -16.50 15.17 -26.00
CA ASN A 165 -16.40 16.33 -26.89
C ASN A 165 -17.47 16.27 -28.00
N GLY A 166 -18.75 16.38 -27.65
CA GLY A 166 -19.86 16.78 -28.52
C GLY A 166 -19.99 16.15 -29.92
N LYS A 167 -19.38 15.00 -30.22
CA LYS A 167 -19.47 14.34 -31.53
C LYS A 167 -20.19 13.00 -31.42
N ALA A 168 -21.49 13.13 -31.65
CA ALA A 168 -22.45 12.22 -32.28
C ALA A 168 -22.22 10.71 -32.21
N GLU A 169 -23.19 10.06 -31.56
CA GLU A 169 -23.98 8.96 -32.13
C GLU A 169 -23.64 8.68 -33.60
N THR A 170 -22.77 7.69 -33.82
CA THR A 170 -22.78 6.97 -35.09
C THR A 170 -23.58 5.70 -34.84
N SER A 171 -24.65 5.57 -35.63
CA SER A 171 -25.62 4.50 -35.62
C SER A 171 -24.97 3.15 -35.30
N ASN A 172 -25.37 2.58 -34.17
CA ASN A 172 -25.06 1.25 -33.61
C ASN A 172 -24.01 1.18 -32.48
N ASN A 173 -23.19 2.20 -32.21
CA ASN A 173 -22.27 2.18 -31.05
C ASN A 173 -22.25 3.55 -30.34
N SER A 174 -23.06 3.70 -29.29
CA SER A 174 -22.96 4.86 -28.41
C SER A 174 -21.71 4.76 -27.54
N GLU A 175 -21.09 5.90 -27.24
CA GLU A 175 -19.96 6.00 -26.31
C GLU A 175 -20.08 7.22 -25.40
N ALA A 176 -19.46 7.15 -24.22
CA ALA A 176 -19.31 8.29 -23.32
C ALA A 176 -17.94 8.26 -22.62
N LEU A 177 -17.38 9.43 -22.32
CA LEU A 177 -16.13 9.55 -21.58
C LEU A 177 -16.38 10.23 -20.24
N LEU A 178 -16.16 9.51 -19.15
CA LEU A 178 -16.41 9.95 -17.78
C LEU A 178 -15.10 10.26 -17.06
N LYS A 179 -15.05 11.36 -16.32
CA LYS A 179 -13.86 11.78 -15.57
C LYS A 179 -13.93 11.36 -14.10
N PHE A 180 -12.98 10.53 -13.67
CA PHE A 180 -12.79 10.08 -12.29
C PHE A 180 -11.52 10.70 -11.71
N GLY A 181 -11.65 11.88 -11.09
CA GLY A 181 -10.49 12.63 -10.61
C GLY A 181 -9.56 13.01 -11.77
N SER A 182 -8.35 12.43 -11.80
CA SER A 182 -7.38 12.61 -12.89
C SER A 182 -7.44 11.52 -13.97
N GLN A 183 -8.25 10.48 -13.78
CA GLN A 183 -8.41 9.36 -14.72
C GLN A 183 -9.71 9.48 -15.51
N LYS A 184 -9.81 8.70 -16.59
CA LYS A 184 -11.00 8.66 -17.45
C LYS A 184 -11.49 7.23 -17.64
N LEU A 185 -12.80 7.08 -17.74
CA LEU A 185 -13.48 5.83 -18.07
C LEU A 185 -14.29 6.04 -19.35
N ARG A 186 -13.97 5.28 -20.40
CA ARG A 186 -14.77 5.25 -21.63
C ARG A 186 -15.84 4.17 -21.49
N LEU A 187 -17.09 4.54 -21.65
CA LEU A 187 -18.20 3.61 -21.83
C LEU A 187 -18.40 3.36 -23.31
N LEU A 188 -18.53 2.11 -23.71
CA LEU A 188 -18.78 1.71 -25.10
C LEU A 188 -19.95 0.73 -25.14
N SER A 189 -21.00 1.07 -25.88
CA SER A 189 -22.11 0.15 -26.10
C SER A 189 -21.65 -1.05 -26.93
N THR A 190 -22.03 -2.26 -26.52
CA THR A 190 -21.78 -3.47 -27.31
C THR A 190 -22.79 -4.58 -27.05
N ASP A 191 -23.23 -5.23 -28.13
CA ASP A 191 -24.06 -6.45 -28.09
C ASP A 191 -23.24 -7.71 -27.75
N LYS A 192 -21.90 -7.60 -27.75
CA LYS A 192 -20.96 -8.72 -27.60
C LYS A 192 -20.18 -8.67 -26.28
N ALA A 193 -20.77 -8.10 -25.22
CA ALA A 193 -20.11 -8.07 -23.92
C ALA A 193 -19.72 -9.50 -23.49
N SER A 194 -18.42 -9.80 -23.58
CA SER A 194 -17.86 -11.07 -23.11
C SER A 194 -18.15 -11.19 -21.61
N PRO A 195 -18.31 -12.41 -21.07
CA PRO A 195 -18.62 -12.60 -19.67
C PRO A 195 -17.34 -12.30 -18.88
N ILE A 196 -17.11 -11.02 -18.57
CA ILE A 196 -16.33 -10.69 -17.38
C ILE A 196 -17.03 -11.45 -16.25
N ASP A 197 -16.27 -12.26 -15.53
CA ASP A 197 -16.79 -12.94 -14.35
C ASP A 197 -17.43 -11.85 -13.48
N LYS A 198 -18.76 -11.91 -13.33
CA LYS A 198 -19.53 -10.84 -12.68
C LYS A 198 -19.22 -10.74 -11.19
N ASP A 199 -18.39 -11.65 -10.69
CA ASP A 199 -17.91 -11.68 -9.32
C ASP A 199 -16.42 -11.27 -9.23
N GLU A 200 -15.77 -10.91 -10.34
CA GLU A 200 -14.45 -10.26 -10.36
C GLU A 200 -14.58 -8.74 -10.20
N VAL A 201 -13.77 -8.19 -9.29
CA VAL A 201 -13.72 -6.75 -9.03
C VAL A 201 -13.02 -6.03 -10.18
N ILE A 202 -13.77 -5.27 -10.97
CA ILE A 202 -13.21 -4.52 -12.11
C ILE A 202 -12.54 -3.20 -11.68
N PHE A 203 -13.06 -2.58 -10.62
CA PHE A 203 -12.55 -1.31 -10.09
C PHE A 203 -12.48 -1.34 -8.57
N ARG A 204 -11.39 -0.80 -8.04
CA ARG A 204 -11.27 -0.43 -6.62
C ARG A 204 -11.21 1.10 -6.54
N MET A 205 -12.23 1.72 -5.96
CA MET A 205 -12.37 3.17 -5.88
C MET A 205 -12.12 3.67 -4.46
N ALA A 206 -11.13 4.55 -4.32
CA ALA A 206 -10.88 5.27 -3.08
C ALA A 206 -11.75 6.53 -3.00
N LEU A 207 -12.59 6.62 -1.97
CA LEU A 207 -13.59 7.65 -1.82
C LEU A 207 -13.12 8.74 -0.85
N ASN A 208 -13.38 10.00 -1.21
CA ASN A 208 -13.20 11.14 -0.31
C ASN A 208 -14.39 11.29 0.66
N THR A 209 -15.55 10.74 0.31
CA THR A 209 -16.76 10.78 1.15
C THR A 209 -16.69 9.67 2.20
N PRO A 210 -16.97 9.96 3.50
CA PRO A 210 -16.97 8.94 4.54
C PRO A 210 -17.88 7.75 4.22
N LEU A 211 -17.41 6.52 4.45
CA LEU A 211 -18.08 5.30 4.03
C LEU A 211 -19.52 5.19 4.55
N ASP A 212 -19.83 5.62 5.77
CA ASP A 212 -21.20 5.58 6.30
C ASP A 212 -22.15 6.45 5.47
N LYS A 213 -21.70 7.64 5.06
CA LYS A 213 -22.48 8.52 4.17
C LYS A 213 -22.64 7.91 2.78
N VAL A 214 -21.61 7.23 2.27
CA VAL A 214 -21.68 6.52 0.98
C VAL A 214 -22.74 5.41 1.07
N LYS A 215 -22.75 4.62 2.15
CA LYS A 215 -23.75 3.57 2.38
C LYS A 215 -25.17 4.14 2.41
N SER A 216 -25.41 5.26 3.11
CA SER A 216 -26.72 5.94 3.09
C SER A 216 -27.15 6.34 1.68
N ILE A 217 -26.25 6.96 0.89
CA ILE A 217 -26.54 7.39 -0.48
C ILE A 217 -26.89 6.19 -1.38
N LEU A 218 -26.18 5.07 -1.23
CA LEU A 218 -26.43 3.86 -2.01
C LEU A 218 -27.79 3.26 -1.65
N LEU A 219 -28.13 3.18 -0.37
CA LEU A 219 -29.44 2.72 0.10
C LEU A 219 -30.58 3.62 -0.41
N GLU A 220 -30.43 4.94 -0.34
CA GLU A 220 -31.40 5.91 -0.87
C GLU A 220 -31.62 5.75 -2.39
N LYS A 221 -30.58 5.33 -3.11
CA LYS A 221 -30.63 5.08 -4.57
C LYS A 221 -31.07 3.66 -4.92
N GLY A 222 -31.40 2.83 -3.93
CA GLY A 222 -31.79 1.43 -4.15
C GLY A 222 -30.66 0.53 -4.66
N ILE A 223 -29.40 0.89 -4.40
CA ILE A 223 -28.23 0.11 -4.79
C ILE A 223 -27.87 -0.86 -3.67
N GLU A 224 -27.83 -2.14 -4.00
CA GLU A 224 -27.45 -3.19 -3.06
C GLU A 224 -25.98 -3.08 -2.66
N ILE A 225 -25.74 -3.08 -1.35
CA ILE A 225 -24.40 -3.15 -0.78
C ILE A 225 -24.08 -4.63 -0.51
N LEU A 226 -23.08 -5.12 -1.21
CA LEU A 226 -22.62 -6.49 -1.10
C LEU A 226 -21.52 -6.57 -0.01
N PRO A 227 -21.54 -7.61 0.83
CA PRO A 227 -20.51 -7.85 1.84
C PRO A 227 -19.14 -8.23 1.24
N GLY A 228 -19.03 -8.31 -0.09
CA GLY A 228 -17.81 -8.57 -0.83
C GLY A 228 -17.54 -10.03 -1.15
N PRO A 229 -16.63 -10.32 -2.09
CA PRO A 229 -16.46 -11.66 -2.59
C PRO A 229 -15.77 -12.57 -1.57
N PHE A 230 -16.30 -13.78 -1.54
CA PHE A 230 -15.83 -15.00 -0.95
C PHE A 230 -14.32 -15.20 -1.18
N THR A 231 -13.50 -15.10 -0.15
CA THR A 231 -12.29 -15.94 0.10
C THR A 231 -11.48 -15.50 1.32
N ASN A 232 -11.69 -14.30 1.90
CA ASN A 232 -10.91 -13.93 3.08
C ASN A 232 -11.71 -13.14 4.13
N LYS A 233 -12.20 -13.84 5.15
CA LYS A 233 -12.93 -13.24 6.30
C LYS A 233 -12.13 -12.16 7.04
N ALA A 234 -10.81 -12.11 6.88
CA ALA A 234 -9.94 -11.13 7.56
C ALA A 234 -10.01 -9.72 6.96
N VAL A 235 -10.40 -9.54 5.69
CA VAL A 235 -10.45 -8.22 5.02
C VAL A 235 -11.70 -7.42 5.43
N ASN A 236 -12.74 -8.09 5.92
CA ASN A 236 -14.02 -7.47 6.28
C ASN A 236 -14.11 -7.03 7.76
N ALA A 237 -13.11 -7.31 8.60
CA ALA A 237 -13.20 -7.04 10.04
C ALA A 237 -13.25 -5.54 10.40
N ASN A 238 -12.73 -4.67 9.53
CA ASN A 238 -12.64 -3.23 9.80
C ASN A 238 -13.67 -2.36 9.04
N ASN A 239 -14.58 -2.94 8.25
CA ASN A 239 -15.53 -2.19 7.39
C ASN A 239 -14.88 -1.20 6.39
N ASP A 240 -13.58 -1.33 6.12
CA ASP A 240 -12.83 -0.38 5.28
C ASP A 240 -13.15 -0.49 3.79
N ILE A 241 -13.78 -1.61 3.36
CA ILE A 241 -14.14 -1.90 1.98
C ILE A 241 -15.52 -2.55 1.93
N PHE A 242 -16.35 -2.15 0.96
CA PHE A 242 -17.57 -2.87 0.60
C PHE A 242 -17.79 -2.81 -0.92
N PHE A 243 -18.78 -3.55 -1.43
CA PHE A 243 -18.90 -3.80 -2.86
C PHE A 243 -20.29 -3.45 -3.36
N ILE A 244 -20.38 -3.05 -4.62
CA ILE A 244 -21.64 -2.83 -5.33
C ILE A 244 -21.54 -3.42 -6.74
N LYS A 245 -22.68 -3.63 -7.38
CA LYS A 245 -22.74 -3.90 -8.81
C LYS A 245 -23.24 -2.66 -9.57
N ASP A 246 -22.65 -2.40 -10.73
CA ASP A 246 -23.16 -1.40 -11.66
C ASP A 246 -24.35 -1.97 -12.48
N PRO A 247 -24.99 -1.20 -13.39
CA PRO A 247 -26.15 -1.67 -14.15
C PRO A 247 -25.90 -2.91 -15.02
N ASP A 248 -24.67 -3.12 -15.47
CA ASP A 248 -24.29 -4.29 -16.28
C ASP A 248 -23.87 -5.49 -15.41
N GLY A 249 -23.77 -5.28 -14.10
CA GLY A 249 -23.45 -6.29 -13.10
C GLY A 249 -21.96 -6.34 -12.76
N TYR A 250 -21.18 -5.34 -13.16
CA TYR A 250 -19.76 -5.29 -12.83
C TYR A 250 -19.54 -5.02 -11.35
N LEU A 251 -18.66 -5.81 -10.73
CA LEU A 251 -18.37 -5.68 -9.32
C LEU A 251 -17.36 -4.54 -9.07
N ILE A 252 -17.75 -3.57 -8.25
CA ILE A 252 -16.95 -2.41 -7.87
C ILE A 252 -16.68 -2.48 -6.37
N ALA A 253 -15.42 -2.36 -5.97
CA ALA A 253 -15.03 -2.23 -4.57
C ALA A 253 -14.86 -0.75 -4.20
N LEU A 254 -15.46 -0.36 -3.08
CA LEU A 254 -15.45 1.00 -2.55
C LEU A 254 -14.71 1.01 -1.22
N MET A 255 -13.74 1.91 -1.07
CA MET A 255 -12.88 1.99 0.11
C MET A 255 -12.59 3.43 0.53
N GLN A 256 -12.27 3.64 1.80
CA GLN A 256 -11.89 4.97 2.30
C GLN A 256 -10.51 5.35 1.76
N LYS A 257 -10.36 6.60 1.29
CA LYS A 257 -9.03 7.13 0.95
C LYS A 257 -8.20 7.32 2.24
N ASN A 258 -7.01 6.72 2.28
CA ASN A 258 -6.04 6.78 3.39
C ASN A 258 -5.27 8.12 3.49
#